data_AF-A0A5K0ZV84-F1
#
_entry.id   AF-A0A5K0ZV84-F1
#
_cell.length_a   1.000
_cell.length_b   1.000
_cell.length_c   1.000
_cell.angle_alpha   90.00
_cell.angle_beta   90.00
_cell.angle_gamma   90.00
#
_symmetry.space_group_name_H-M   'P 1'
#
loop_
_entity.id
_entity.type
_entity.pdbx_description
1 polymer ?
#
loop_
_entity_poly.entity_id
_entity_poly.type
_entity_poly.pdbx_seq_one_letter_code
_entity_poly.pdbx_strand_id
1 'polypeptide(L)'
;MANQQTIPEGDSHSTTAASTKSGFDNTNLPFLVRHTCSTSLQHFLFIKLSSDNYLLWESQFIPMLKSYNMMGYIDGSFKRPYEFLPSEDGKRTILNPAFLEWHRGDQLLLSWIISSLSEVVHSQVVGLNSSYKVWTTIKRIYVVQSRAKVQQLKSALQNLKKGNETITVYFHKAKGVAHQLGMASKPVDEEDLVMNILSGLPTDEYGTLKVSLRTRVNPINLEELYSLLLIQESEISKFGNVDDPSANVAHRQNFKTPNY
;
A
#
# COMPACT_ATOMS: atom_id res chain seq x y z
N MET A 1 -93.39 36.08 13.54
CA MET A 1 -93.34 36.62 12.16
C MET A 1 -91.87 36.78 11.79
N ALA A 2 -91.47 36.13 10.68
CA ALA A 2 -90.25 36.36 9.88
C ALA A 2 -88.86 36.24 10.56
N ASN A 3 -87.77 35.84 9.91
CA ASN A 3 -87.47 34.88 8.84
C ASN A 3 -85.92 34.80 8.82
N GLN A 4 -85.38 33.59 8.63
CA GLN A 4 -84.15 33.21 7.92
C GLN A 4 -82.90 34.12 7.83
N GLN A 5 -81.74 33.45 8.05
CA GLN A 5 -80.67 33.18 7.06
C GLN A 5 -79.23 33.74 7.27
N THR A 6 -78.31 32.76 7.31
CA THR A 6 -76.98 32.62 6.66
C THR A 6 -75.76 33.48 7.01
N ILE A 7 -74.65 32.73 7.12
CA ILE A 7 -73.21 33.05 7.26
C ILE A 7 -72.68 33.70 5.96
N PRO A 8 -71.53 34.39 6.00
CA PRO A 8 -70.30 33.76 5.49
C PRO A 8 -69.00 34.08 6.28
N GLU A 9 -68.00 33.22 6.06
CA GLU A 9 -66.63 33.23 6.59
C GLU A 9 -65.77 34.42 6.11
N GLY A 10 -64.76 34.78 6.91
CA GLY A 10 -63.67 35.67 6.55
C GLY A 10 -62.43 35.41 7.42
N ASP A 11 -61.30 35.17 6.76
CA ASP A 11 -59.95 34.99 7.32
C ASP A 11 -59.44 36.23 8.07
N SER A 12 -58.67 36.04 9.15
CA SER A 12 -57.41 36.79 9.40
C SER A 12 -56.67 36.41 10.70
N HIS A 13 -55.34 36.39 10.54
CA HIS A 13 -54.21 36.34 11.49
C HIS A 13 -54.36 36.94 12.90
N SER A 14 -53.70 36.31 13.90
CA SER A 14 -52.62 36.88 14.79
C SER A 14 -52.39 36.00 16.03
N THR A 15 -51.21 35.40 16.23
CA THR A 15 -50.04 35.88 17.01
C THR A 15 -50.21 35.83 18.55
N THR A 16 -49.51 34.89 19.22
CA THR A 16 -48.47 35.12 20.27
C THR A 16 -48.45 34.08 21.41
N ALA A 17 -47.33 33.34 21.43
CA ALA A 17 -46.52 32.74 22.51
C ALA A 17 -46.94 32.69 23.99
N ALA A 18 -46.69 31.52 24.63
CA ALA A 18 -45.67 31.29 25.69
C ALA A 18 -45.70 29.80 26.12
N SER A 19 -44.72 28.97 25.76
CA SER A 19 -43.45 28.68 26.47
C SER A 19 -43.60 27.97 27.84
N THR A 20 -43.22 26.70 27.88
CA THR A 20 -42.50 26.14 29.04
C THR A 20 -41.47 25.13 28.52
N LYS A 21 -40.20 25.42 28.79
CA LYS A 21 -39.03 24.59 28.49
C LYS A 21 -38.81 23.56 29.61
N SER A 22 -38.45 22.34 29.24
CA SER A 22 -37.43 21.50 29.89
C SER A 22 -37.05 20.42 28.87
N GLY A 23 -35.86 20.34 28.28
CA GLY A 23 -34.56 20.72 28.79
C GLY A 23 -33.83 19.48 29.33
N PHE A 24 -33.41 18.58 28.43
CA PHE A 24 -32.20 17.76 28.59
C PHE A 24 -31.61 17.45 27.20
N ASP A 25 -30.57 18.21 26.87
CA ASP A 25 -29.66 17.99 25.74
C ASP A 25 -28.59 16.94 26.09
N ASN A 26 -27.94 16.45 25.03
CA ASN A 26 -26.61 15.80 24.94
C ASN A 26 -26.56 14.27 24.91
N THR A 27 -26.43 13.67 23.72
CA THR A 27 -25.12 13.52 23.03
C THR A 27 -25.23 12.58 21.81
N ASN A 28 -24.83 13.09 20.63
CA ASN A 28 -24.23 12.37 19.50
C ASN A 28 -24.61 10.89 19.27
N LEU A 29 -25.72 10.66 18.56
CA LEU A 29 -25.95 9.41 17.85
C LEU A 29 -25.66 9.65 16.36
N PRO A 30 -24.69 8.98 15.72
CA PRO A 30 -24.55 9.07 14.28
C PRO A 30 -25.75 8.35 13.65
N PHE A 31 -26.70 9.16 13.21
CA PHE A 31 -27.67 8.83 12.19
C PHE A 31 -26.89 8.26 10.98
N LEU A 32 -27.35 7.12 10.44
CA LEU A 32 -26.93 6.43 9.20
C LEU A 32 -26.27 5.05 9.38
N VAL A 33 -27.08 4.04 9.75
CA VAL A 33 -27.02 2.71 9.12
C VAL A 33 -28.45 2.20 8.87
N ARG A 34 -29.29 3.02 8.23
CA ARG A 34 -30.64 2.61 7.80
C ARG A 34 -30.76 2.23 6.32
N HIS A 35 -29.64 2.12 5.60
CA HIS A 35 -29.64 1.53 4.27
C HIS A 35 -28.76 0.28 4.29
N THR A 36 -29.36 -0.84 3.90
CA THR A 36 -28.68 -2.04 3.42
C THR A 36 -27.80 -1.63 2.23
N CYS A 37 -26.57 -1.21 2.49
CA CYS A 37 -25.60 -1.05 1.45
C CYS A 37 -24.97 -2.42 1.20
N SER A 38 -25.51 -3.14 0.22
CA SER A 38 -24.79 -4.20 -0.46
C SER A 38 -23.64 -3.56 -1.25
N THR A 39 -22.65 -3.00 -0.56
CA THR A 39 -21.41 -2.56 -1.20
C THR A 39 -20.56 -3.79 -1.41
N SER A 40 -20.46 -4.22 -2.66
CA SER A 40 -19.47 -5.24 -3.03
C SER A 40 -18.10 -4.66 -2.74
N LEU A 41 -17.50 -5.14 -1.64
CA LEU A 41 -16.17 -4.80 -1.15
C LEU A 41 -15.10 -4.94 -2.22
N GLN A 42 -15.34 -5.82 -3.19
CA GLN A 42 -14.49 -6.07 -4.35
C GLN A 42 -14.23 -4.81 -5.17
N HIS A 43 -15.12 -3.80 -5.12
CA HIS A 43 -14.89 -2.52 -5.80
C HIS A 43 -14.01 -1.54 -5.01
N PHE A 44 -13.86 -1.73 -3.69
CA PHE A 44 -13.09 -0.82 -2.84
C PHE A 44 -11.68 -1.36 -2.50
N LEU A 45 -11.51 -2.68 -2.46
CA LEU A 45 -10.22 -3.31 -2.17
C LEU A 45 -9.77 -4.18 -3.33
N PHE A 46 -8.91 -3.60 -4.17
CA PHE A 46 -8.28 -4.32 -5.29
C PHE A 46 -7.14 -5.25 -4.82
N ILE A 47 -6.60 -5.02 -3.63
CA ILE A 47 -5.40 -5.71 -3.14
C ILE A 47 -5.76 -6.60 -1.95
N LYS A 48 -5.48 -7.89 -2.10
CA LYS A 48 -5.53 -8.83 -0.97
C LYS A 48 -4.25 -8.72 -0.14
N LEU A 49 -4.39 -8.69 1.18
CA LEU A 49 -3.27 -8.70 2.10
C LEU A 49 -2.46 -9.99 1.95
N SER A 50 -1.16 -9.83 1.69
CA SER A 50 -0.13 -10.87 1.66
C SER A 50 0.99 -10.50 2.63
N SER A 51 2.05 -11.31 2.68
CA SER A 51 3.22 -11.01 3.51
C SER A 51 3.97 -9.73 3.13
N ASP A 52 3.73 -9.22 1.93
CA ASP A 52 4.64 -8.29 1.25
C ASP A 52 4.04 -6.90 1.03
N ASN A 53 2.74 -6.77 1.20
CA ASN A 53 1.98 -5.58 0.79
C ASN A 53 1.16 -4.99 1.93
N TYR A 54 1.46 -5.30 3.20
CA TYR A 54 0.70 -4.82 4.35
C TYR A 54 0.52 -3.31 4.37
N LEU A 55 1.59 -2.54 4.12
CA LEU A 55 1.51 -1.08 4.10
C LEU A 55 0.59 -0.56 2.98
N LEU A 56 0.62 -1.22 1.81
CA LEU A 56 -0.22 -0.88 0.68
C LEU A 56 -1.69 -1.26 0.94
N TRP A 57 -1.93 -2.44 1.50
CA TRP A 57 -3.26 -2.87 1.93
C TRP A 57 -3.84 -1.93 3.02
N GLU A 58 -3.06 -1.61 4.05
CA GLU A 58 -3.47 -0.70 5.13
C GLU A 58 -3.80 0.69 4.58
N SER A 59 -3.04 1.17 3.59
CA SER A 59 -3.29 2.47 2.94
C SER A 59 -4.61 2.55 2.18
N GLN A 60 -5.15 1.42 1.71
CA GLN A 60 -6.47 1.33 1.07
C GLN A 60 -7.58 1.09 2.10
N PHE A 61 -7.32 0.23 3.08
CA PHE A 61 -8.32 -0.21 4.06
C PHE A 61 -8.69 0.90 5.05
N ILE A 62 -7.71 1.67 5.56
CA ILE A 62 -7.96 2.71 6.57
C ILE A 62 -8.89 3.82 6.06
N PRO A 63 -8.69 4.42 4.86
CA PRO A 63 -9.62 5.40 4.31
C PRO A 63 -11.04 4.86 4.15
N MET A 64 -11.19 3.60 3.73
CA MET A 64 -12.48 2.93 3.65
C MET A 64 -13.15 2.85 5.03
N LEU A 65 -12.43 2.43 6.08
CA LEU A 65 -13.01 2.39 7.43
C LEU A 65 -13.42 3.76 7.96
N LYS A 66 -12.65 4.81 7.61
CA LYS A 66 -13.00 6.18 7.95
C LYS A 66 -14.27 6.64 7.24
N SER A 67 -14.46 6.32 5.95
CA SER A 67 -15.66 6.74 5.22
C SER A 67 -16.94 6.08 5.73
N TYR A 68 -16.86 4.86 6.25
CA TYR A 68 -17.98 4.15 6.88
C TYR A 68 -18.08 4.35 8.41
N ASN A 69 -17.26 5.22 9.01
CA ASN A 69 -17.22 5.45 10.46
C ASN A 69 -17.02 4.17 11.31
N MET A 70 -16.22 3.22 10.80
CA MET A 70 -15.99 1.92 11.44
C MET A 70 -14.68 1.83 12.24
N MET A 71 -13.88 2.91 12.25
CA MET A 71 -12.59 2.95 12.97
C MET A 71 -12.71 2.54 14.45
N GLY A 72 -13.82 2.90 15.10
CA GLY A 72 -14.06 2.59 16.51
C GLY A 72 -14.04 1.10 16.87
N TYR A 73 -14.33 0.22 15.91
CA TYR A 73 -14.27 -1.24 16.11
C TYR A 73 -12.83 -1.76 16.19
N ILE A 74 -11.89 -1.16 15.46
CA ILE A 74 -10.50 -1.64 15.38
C ILE A 74 -9.55 -0.94 16.35
N ASP A 75 -9.87 0.28 16.78
CA ASP A 75 -9.10 1.02 17.81
C ASP A 75 -9.63 0.79 19.24
N GLY A 76 -10.83 0.20 19.38
CA GLY A 76 -11.44 -0.11 20.67
C GLY A 76 -12.18 1.07 21.32
N SER A 77 -12.43 2.15 20.57
CA SER A 77 -13.26 3.28 20.99
C SER A 77 -14.73 2.90 21.08
N PHE A 78 -15.21 2.01 20.20
CA PHE A 78 -16.55 1.43 20.30
C PHE A 78 -16.54 0.28 21.31
N LYS A 79 -16.79 0.63 22.58
CA LYS A 79 -16.89 -0.36 23.67
C LYS A 79 -18.03 -1.33 23.41
N ARG A 80 -17.74 -2.62 23.57
CA ARG A 80 -18.75 -3.70 23.50
C ARG A 80 -19.81 -3.46 24.60
N PRO A 81 -21.08 -3.23 24.24
CA PRO A 81 -22.16 -3.14 25.22
C PRO A 81 -22.40 -4.49 25.90
N TYR A 82 -22.98 -4.48 27.10
CA TYR A 82 -23.44 -5.71 27.75
C TYR A 82 -24.50 -6.38 26.89
N GLU A 83 -24.39 -7.69 26.74
CA GLU A 83 -25.27 -8.49 25.90
C GLU A 83 -26.69 -8.55 26.48
N PHE A 84 -26.79 -8.68 27.79
CA PHE A 84 -28.07 -8.71 28.50
C PHE A 84 -28.17 -7.56 29.49
N LEU A 85 -29.35 -6.95 29.56
CA LEU A 85 -29.71 -5.93 30.53
C LEU A 85 -30.83 -6.47 31.44
N PRO A 86 -30.91 -6.01 32.70
CA PRO A 86 -32.06 -6.30 33.53
C PRO A 86 -33.32 -5.64 32.93
N SER A 87 -34.41 -6.39 32.91
CA SER A 87 -35.75 -5.89 32.56
C SER A 87 -36.23 -4.89 33.62
N GLU A 88 -37.16 -3.99 33.27
CA GLU A 88 -37.74 -3.00 34.19
C GLU A 88 -38.31 -3.63 35.47
N ASP A 89 -38.80 -4.87 35.36
CA ASP A 89 -39.34 -5.64 36.50
C ASP A 89 -38.26 -6.29 37.38
N GLY A 90 -36.98 -6.19 37.01
CA GLY A 90 -35.82 -6.80 37.69
C GLY A 90 -35.75 -8.33 37.67
N LYS A 91 -36.79 -9.01 37.15
CA LYS A 91 -36.95 -10.48 37.21
C LYS A 91 -36.46 -11.23 35.97
N ARG A 92 -36.20 -10.53 34.87
CA ARG A 92 -35.82 -11.12 33.57
C ARG A 92 -34.62 -10.38 32.98
N THR A 93 -33.86 -11.08 32.15
CA THR A 93 -32.82 -10.50 31.30
C THR A 93 -33.38 -10.25 29.90
N ILE A 94 -33.23 -9.03 29.40
CA ILE A 94 -33.56 -8.66 28.02
C ILE A 94 -32.28 -8.52 27.20
N LEU A 95 -32.32 -8.95 25.94
CA LEU A 95 -31.23 -8.76 25.00
C LEU A 95 -31.07 -7.26 24.70
N ASN A 96 -29.84 -6.75 24.83
CA ASN A 96 -29.55 -5.34 24.64
C ASN A 96 -29.56 -4.97 23.14
N PRO A 97 -30.47 -4.08 22.67
CA PRO A 97 -30.46 -3.64 21.28
C PRO A 97 -29.14 -2.97 20.86
N ALA A 98 -28.46 -2.28 21.78
CA ALA A 98 -27.16 -1.67 21.51
C ALA A 98 -26.07 -2.72 21.29
N PHE A 99 -26.13 -3.85 22.00
CA PHE A 99 -25.21 -4.97 21.74
C PHE A 99 -25.45 -5.57 20.35
N LEU A 100 -26.70 -5.77 19.96
CA LEU A 100 -27.04 -6.29 18.63
C LEU A 100 -26.51 -5.40 17.50
N GLU A 101 -26.71 -4.09 17.59
CA GLU A 101 -26.23 -3.15 16.57
C GLU A 101 -24.71 -3.09 16.52
N TRP A 102 -24.06 -3.05 17.68
CA TRP A 102 -22.60 -3.13 17.77
C TRP A 102 -22.07 -4.44 17.17
N HIS A 103 -22.70 -5.57 17.50
CA HIS A 103 -22.28 -6.89 17.02
C HIS A 103 -22.45 -7.00 15.50
N ARG A 104 -23.56 -6.47 14.95
CA ARG A 104 -23.77 -6.42 13.50
C ARG A 104 -22.66 -5.65 12.78
N GLY A 105 -22.26 -4.49 13.31
CA GLY A 105 -21.16 -3.71 12.77
C GLY A 105 -19.80 -4.42 12.87
N ASP A 106 -19.49 -5.02 14.02
CA ASP A 106 -18.27 -5.80 14.21
C ASP A 106 -18.19 -7.01 13.25
N GLN A 107 -19.29 -7.74 13.06
CA GLN A 107 -19.33 -8.89 12.16
C GLN A 107 -19.27 -8.49 10.68
N LEU A 108 -19.89 -7.37 10.31
CA LEU A 108 -19.75 -6.81 8.97
C LEU A 108 -18.27 -6.46 8.70
N LEU A 109 -17.63 -5.73 9.60
CA LEU A 109 -16.22 -5.39 9.47
C LEU A 109 -15.31 -6.63 9.49
N LEU A 110 -15.64 -7.64 10.30
CA LEU A 110 -14.91 -8.90 10.31
C LEU A 110 -14.97 -9.59 8.95
N SER A 111 -16.17 -9.67 8.35
CA SER A 111 -16.35 -10.22 6.99
C SER A 111 -15.53 -9.44 5.95
N TRP A 112 -15.42 -8.13 6.15
CA TRP A 112 -14.65 -7.24 5.29
C TRP A 112 -13.16 -7.49 5.36
N ILE A 113 -12.64 -7.56 6.58
CA ILE A 113 -11.23 -7.86 6.82
C ILE A 113 -10.91 -9.22 6.23
N ILE A 114 -11.67 -10.28 6.57
CA ILE A 114 -11.44 -11.65 6.09
C ILE A 114 -11.44 -11.73 4.56
N SER A 115 -12.41 -11.08 3.89
CA SER A 115 -12.51 -11.09 2.41
C SER A 115 -11.31 -10.42 1.73
N SER A 116 -10.63 -9.51 2.44
CA SER A 116 -9.45 -8.80 1.95
C SER A 116 -8.13 -9.55 2.21
N LEU A 117 -8.16 -10.73 2.83
CA LEU A 117 -6.96 -11.51 3.12
C LEU A 117 -6.65 -12.49 1.97
N SER A 118 -5.37 -12.73 1.72
CA SER A 118 -4.94 -13.94 1.03
C SER A 118 -5.16 -15.16 1.92
N GLU A 119 -5.24 -16.35 1.32
CA GLU A 119 -5.46 -17.61 2.05
C GLU A 119 -4.42 -17.85 3.16
N VAL A 120 -3.14 -17.54 2.86
CA VAL A 120 -2.04 -17.65 3.83
C VAL A 120 -2.29 -16.74 5.04
N VAL A 121 -2.70 -15.49 4.82
CA VAL A 121 -2.94 -14.55 5.92
C VAL A 121 -4.21 -14.92 6.69
N HIS A 122 -5.26 -15.35 5.99
CA HIS A 122 -6.50 -15.80 6.61
C HIS A 122 -6.26 -16.97 7.57
N SER A 123 -5.43 -17.94 7.18
CA SER A 123 -5.08 -19.10 8.03
C SER A 123 -4.51 -18.70 9.41
N GLN A 124 -3.85 -17.54 9.52
CA GLN A 124 -3.23 -17.05 10.75
C GLN A 124 -4.23 -16.45 11.75
N VAL A 125 -5.44 -16.12 11.30
CA VAL A 125 -6.47 -15.45 12.10
C VAL A 125 -7.74 -16.29 12.27
N VAL A 126 -7.71 -17.55 11.82
CA VAL A 126 -8.82 -18.50 12.00
C VAL A 126 -9.14 -18.65 13.50
N GLY A 127 -10.43 -18.63 13.83
CA GLY A 127 -10.93 -18.73 15.21
C GLY A 127 -11.06 -17.39 15.95
N LEU A 128 -10.62 -16.28 15.35
CA LEU A 128 -10.85 -14.94 15.89
C LEU A 128 -12.21 -14.40 15.42
N ASN A 129 -13.16 -14.27 16.36
CA ASN A 129 -14.56 -13.93 16.06
C ASN A 129 -14.91 -12.43 16.21
N SER A 130 -13.90 -11.54 16.22
CA SER A 130 -14.13 -10.10 16.31
C SER A 130 -13.14 -9.35 15.43
N SER A 131 -13.62 -8.31 14.76
CA SER A 131 -12.84 -7.44 13.89
C SER A 131 -11.62 -6.86 14.63
N TYR A 132 -11.79 -6.44 15.88
CA TYR A 132 -10.70 -5.94 16.74
C TYR A 132 -9.57 -6.95 16.89
N LYS A 133 -9.89 -8.21 17.21
CA LYS A 133 -8.89 -9.26 17.44
C LYS A 133 -8.13 -9.59 16.15
N VAL A 134 -8.84 -9.70 15.03
CA VAL A 134 -8.22 -9.95 13.72
C VAL A 134 -7.31 -8.80 13.33
N TRP A 135 -7.82 -7.57 13.39
CA TRP A 135 -7.08 -6.36 13.03
C TRP A 135 -5.79 -6.20 13.85
N THR A 136 -5.89 -6.31 15.17
CA THR A 136 -4.74 -6.19 16.07
C THR A 136 -3.72 -7.29 15.86
N THR A 137 -4.16 -8.53 15.56
CA THR A 137 -3.27 -9.65 15.24
C THR A 137 -2.52 -9.41 13.95
N ILE A 138 -3.21 -9.02 12.88
CA ILE A 138 -2.61 -8.67 11.59
C ILE A 138 -1.58 -7.54 11.77
N LYS A 139 -1.99 -6.45 12.43
CA LYS A 139 -1.13 -5.29 12.68
C LYS A 139 0.13 -5.70 13.45
N ARG A 140 0.00 -6.52 14.49
CA ARG A 140 1.14 -7.02 15.29
C ARG A 140 2.12 -7.83 14.44
N ILE A 141 1.63 -8.71 13.57
CA ILE A 141 2.47 -9.56 12.72
C ILE A 141 3.18 -8.70 11.66
N TYR A 142 2.42 -7.88 10.93
CA TYR A 142 2.92 -7.30 9.69
C TYR A 142 3.54 -5.92 9.82
N VAL A 143 3.27 -5.13 10.88
CA VAL A 143 3.93 -3.83 11.07
C VAL A 143 5.44 -4.00 11.26
N VAL A 144 5.85 -4.94 12.12
CA VAL A 144 7.28 -5.16 12.40
C VAL A 144 7.97 -5.78 11.17
N GLN A 145 7.34 -6.77 10.54
CA GLN A 145 7.86 -7.41 9.33
C GLN A 145 8.02 -6.42 8.17
N SER A 146 7.02 -5.56 7.94
CA SER A 146 7.07 -4.55 6.88
C SER A 146 8.21 -3.57 7.09
N ARG A 147 8.44 -3.10 8.33
CA ARG A 147 9.55 -2.20 8.66
C ARG A 147 10.90 -2.86 8.40
N ALA A 148 11.08 -4.10 8.86
CA ALA A 148 12.30 -4.87 8.63
C ALA A 148 12.54 -5.10 7.14
N LYS A 149 11.51 -5.49 6.38
CA LYS A 149 11.58 -5.71 4.93
C LYS A 149 11.94 -4.43 4.17
N VAL A 150 11.30 -3.30 4.49
CA VAL A 150 11.64 -2.00 3.90
C VAL A 150 13.12 -1.67 4.14
N GLN A 151 13.61 -1.86 5.38
CA GLN A 151 15.01 -1.60 5.69
C GLN A 151 15.95 -2.54 4.93
N GLN A 152 15.64 -3.84 4.89
CA GLN A 152 16.39 -4.84 4.15
C GLN A 152 16.47 -4.49 2.66
N LEU A 153 15.35 -4.10 2.05
CA LEU A 153 15.31 -3.75 0.63
C LEU A 153 16.08 -2.46 0.34
N LYS A 154 15.99 -1.44 1.21
CA LYS A 154 16.82 -0.22 1.08
C LYS A 154 18.30 -0.54 1.14
N SER A 155 18.72 -1.35 2.12
CA SER A 155 20.10 -1.81 2.22
C SER A 155 20.52 -2.68 1.04
N ALA A 156 19.63 -3.52 0.51
CA ALA A 156 19.90 -4.33 -0.68
C ALA A 156 20.11 -3.45 -1.91
N LEU A 157 19.32 -2.39 -2.09
CA LEU A 157 19.46 -1.46 -3.21
C LEU A 157 20.78 -0.66 -3.12
N GLN A 158 21.09 -0.12 -1.94
CA GLN A 158 22.31 0.68 -1.73
C GLN A 158 23.60 -0.13 -1.89
N ASN A 159 23.57 -1.40 -1.46
CA ASN A 159 24.73 -2.29 -1.54
C ASN A 159 24.74 -3.13 -2.82
N LEU A 160 23.77 -2.97 -3.72
CA LEU A 160 23.70 -3.72 -4.96
C LEU A 160 24.94 -3.40 -5.81
N LYS A 161 25.70 -4.43 -6.17
CA LYS A 161 26.85 -4.33 -7.07
C LYS A 161 26.59 -5.17 -8.32
N LYS A 162 27.09 -4.72 -9.47
CA LYS A 162 27.07 -5.52 -10.72
C LYS A 162 27.85 -6.82 -10.54
N GLY A 163 29.04 -6.74 -9.92
CA GLY A 163 29.95 -7.88 -9.82
C GLY A 163 30.26 -8.45 -11.21
N ASN A 164 30.28 -9.78 -11.30
CA ASN A 164 30.56 -10.51 -12.55
C ASN A 164 29.30 -10.73 -13.41
N GLU A 165 28.16 -10.13 -13.05
CA GLU A 165 26.91 -10.27 -13.79
C GLU A 165 26.87 -9.32 -14.99
N THR A 166 26.04 -9.65 -15.98
CA THR A 166 25.76 -8.75 -17.10
C THR A 166 24.97 -7.54 -16.63
N ILE A 167 25.08 -6.42 -17.35
CA ILE A 167 24.31 -5.21 -17.08
C ILE A 167 22.82 -5.48 -17.11
N THR A 168 22.35 -6.31 -18.04
CA THR A 168 20.94 -6.73 -18.12
C THR A 168 20.48 -7.32 -16.80
N VAL A 169 21.19 -8.32 -16.25
CA VAL A 169 20.81 -8.99 -15.00
C VAL A 169 20.85 -8.00 -13.82
N TYR A 170 21.94 -7.24 -13.72
CA TYR A 170 22.12 -6.25 -12.66
C TYR A 170 21.02 -5.17 -12.67
N PHE A 171 20.71 -4.60 -13.84
CA PHE A 171 19.71 -3.56 -14.00
C PHE A 171 18.30 -4.05 -13.64
N HIS A 172 17.95 -5.27 -14.07
CA HIS A 172 16.66 -5.87 -13.69
C HIS A 172 16.57 -6.16 -12.19
N LYS A 173 17.67 -6.56 -11.53
CA LYS A 173 17.70 -6.70 -10.07
C LYS A 173 17.45 -5.36 -9.37
N ALA A 174 18.09 -4.28 -9.82
CA ALA A 174 17.86 -2.94 -9.27
C ALA A 174 16.39 -2.51 -9.41
N LYS A 175 15.81 -2.66 -10.61
CA LYS A 175 14.38 -2.41 -10.86
C LYS A 175 13.48 -3.29 -10.00
N GLY A 176 13.81 -4.57 -9.83
CA GLY A 176 13.07 -5.50 -9.00
C GLY A 176 13.01 -5.07 -7.54
N VAL A 177 14.16 -4.67 -6.96
CA VAL A 177 14.21 -4.17 -5.57
C VAL A 177 13.44 -2.85 -5.43
N ALA A 178 13.57 -1.93 -6.39
CA ALA A 178 12.82 -0.68 -6.40
C ALA A 178 11.30 -0.91 -6.49
N HIS A 179 10.87 -1.86 -7.32
CA HIS A 179 9.47 -2.26 -7.41
C HIS A 179 8.95 -2.83 -6.09
N GLN A 180 9.70 -3.71 -5.43
CA GLN A 180 9.32 -4.25 -4.12
C GLN A 180 9.24 -3.16 -3.04
N LEU A 181 10.13 -2.16 -3.09
CA LEU A 181 10.04 -0.97 -2.24
C LEU A 181 8.76 -0.17 -2.51
N GLY A 182 8.37 -0.01 -3.78
CA GLY A 182 7.09 0.58 -4.18
C GLY A 182 5.89 -0.19 -3.62
N MET A 183 5.88 -1.52 -3.72
CA MET A 183 4.84 -2.38 -3.14
C MET A 183 4.77 -2.26 -1.61
N ALA A 184 5.90 -2.00 -0.94
CA ALA A 184 5.98 -1.74 0.49
C ALA A 184 5.69 -0.26 0.86
N SER A 185 5.01 0.49 -0.01
CA SER A 185 4.64 1.91 0.18
C SER A 185 5.85 2.83 0.41
N LYS A 186 7.00 2.49 -0.17
CA LYS A 186 8.23 3.29 -0.15
C LYS A 186 8.82 3.38 -1.57
N PRO A 187 8.12 4.00 -2.54
CA PRO A 187 8.62 4.12 -3.90
C PRO A 187 9.99 4.82 -3.89
N VAL A 188 10.87 4.35 -4.78
CA VAL A 188 12.19 4.96 -5.02
C VAL A 188 12.02 5.93 -6.17
N ASP A 189 12.50 7.16 -6.01
CA ASP A 189 12.50 8.13 -7.08
C ASP A 189 13.40 7.66 -8.23
N GLU A 190 13.10 8.06 -9.46
CA GLU A 190 13.84 7.63 -10.63
C GLU A 190 15.30 8.09 -10.55
N GLU A 191 15.53 9.34 -10.13
CA GLU A 191 16.87 9.90 -9.93
C GLU A 191 17.66 9.13 -8.86
N ASP A 192 17.02 8.82 -7.73
CA ASP A 192 17.63 8.00 -6.67
C ASP A 192 17.98 6.61 -7.19
N LEU A 193 17.10 5.98 -7.98
CA LEU A 193 17.35 4.67 -8.55
C LEU A 193 18.53 4.70 -9.53
N VAL A 194 18.60 5.72 -10.40
CA VAL A 194 19.73 5.96 -11.30
C VAL A 194 21.03 6.09 -10.49
N MET A 195 21.04 6.90 -9.43
CA MET A 195 22.23 7.09 -8.60
C MET A 195 22.66 5.80 -7.89
N ASN A 196 21.70 5.01 -7.37
CA ASN A 196 22.00 3.70 -6.78
C ASN A 196 22.60 2.75 -7.83
N ILE A 197 22.03 2.68 -9.03
CA ILE A 197 22.55 1.85 -10.14
C ILE A 197 23.98 2.27 -10.50
N LEU A 198 24.26 3.56 -10.64
CA LEU A 198 25.61 4.06 -10.95
C LEU A 198 26.61 3.77 -9.81
N SER A 199 26.16 3.80 -8.56
CA SER A 199 27.01 3.51 -7.39
C SER A 199 27.44 2.04 -7.31
N GLY A 200 26.65 1.13 -7.88
CA GLY A 200 26.92 -0.30 -7.90
C GLY A 200 27.79 -0.78 -9.06
N LEU A 201 28.10 0.08 -10.03
CA LEU A 201 28.97 -0.24 -11.15
C LEU A 201 30.47 -0.19 -10.75
N PRO A 202 31.30 -1.13 -11.24
CA PRO A 202 32.76 -1.11 -11.08
C PRO A 202 33.34 0.21 -11.60
N THR A 203 34.27 0.80 -10.85
CA THR A 203 34.81 2.15 -11.18
C THR A 203 35.94 2.08 -12.20
N ASP A 204 36.65 0.96 -12.25
CA ASP A 204 37.64 0.59 -13.26
C ASP A 204 37.04 0.53 -14.67
N GLU A 205 35.90 -0.15 -14.84
CA GLU A 205 35.29 -0.36 -16.16
C GLU A 205 34.34 0.77 -16.57
N TYR A 206 33.61 1.36 -15.62
CA TYR A 206 32.54 2.34 -15.88
C TYR A 206 32.85 3.75 -15.38
N GLY A 207 34.09 4.02 -14.95
CA GLY A 207 34.47 5.30 -14.31
C GLY A 207 34.11 6.55 -15.12
N THR A 208 34.49 6.58 -16.39
CA THR A 208 34.21 7.71 -17.30
C THR A 208 32.72 7.93 -17.49
N LEU A 209 31.96 6.86 -17.72
CA LEU A 209 30.50 6.92 -17.88
C LEU A 209 29.84 7.43 -16.59
N LYS A 210 30.28 6.94 -15.42
CA LYS A 210 29.76 7.40 -14.11
C LYS A 210 29.98 8.89 -13.88
N VAL A 211 31.17 9.41 -14.23
CA VAL A 211 31.46 10.85 -14.11
C VAL A 211 30.58 11.65 -15.08
N SER A 212 30.55 11.26 -16.36
CA SER A 212 29.75 11.94 -17.39
C SER A 212 28.26 12.00 -17.04
N LEU A 213 27.70 10.93 -16.46
CA LEU A 213 26.29 10.88 -16.08
C LEU A 213 26.00 11.69 -14.80
N ARG A 214 26.94 11.77 -13.85
CA ARG A 214 26.77 12.57 -12.62
C ARG A 214 26.91 14.07 -12.85
N THR A 215 27.71 14.49 -13.81
CA THR A 215 27.91 15.91 -14.15
C THR A 215 26.91 16.42 -15.18
N ARG A 216 25.99 15.56 -15.64
CA ARG A 216 24.97 15.94 -16.62
C ARG A 216 24.00 16.95 -16.01
N VAL A 217 23.67 17.99 -16.77
CA VAL A 217 22.75 19.05 -16.34
C VAL A 217 21.29 18.59 -16.32
N ASN A 218 20.90 17.76 -17.30
CA ASN A 218 19.56 17.21 -17.40
C ASN A 218 19.51 15.80 -16.80
N PRO A 219 18.50 15.48 -15.97
CA PRO A 219 18.33 14.14 -15.43
C PRO A 219 18.11 13.12 -16.55
N ILE A 220 18.78 11.97 -16.42
CA ILE A 220 18.65 10.85 -17.35
C ILE A 220 17.52 9.94 -16.90
N ASN A 221 16.68 9.49 -17.83
CA ASN A 221 15.67 8.48 -17.52
C ASN A 221 16.29 7.07 -17.52
N LEU A 222 15.58 6.10 -16.92
CA LEU A 222 16.07 4.74 -16.77
C LEU A 222 16.28 4.01 -18.10
N GLU A 223 15.53 4.34 -19.14
CA GLU A 223 15.62 3.69 -20.45
C GLU A 223 16.88 4.12 -21.19
N GLU A 224 17.17 5.42 -21.18
CA GLU A 224 18.39 6.00 -21.71
C GLU A 224 19.62 5.52 -20.91
N LEU A 225 19.51 5.45 -19.57
CA LEU A 225 20.59 4.89 -18.77
C LEU A 225 20.88 3.43 -19.18
N TYR A 226 19.84 2.62 -19.33
CA TYR A 226 19.98 1.21 -19.69
C TYR A 226 20.66 1.04 -21.06
N SER A 227 20.27 1.83 -22.06
CA SER A 227 20.88 1.77 -23.39
C SER A 227 22.36 2.15 -23.38
N LEU A 228 22.72 3.23 -22.67
CA LEU A 228 24.13 3.66 -22.53
C LEU A 228 24.97 2.61 -21.80
N LEU A 229 24.41 1.98 -20.77
CA LEU A 229 25.10 0.90 -20.06
C LEU A 229 25.38 -0.28 -20.99
N LEU A 230 24.40 -0.73 -21.77
CA LEU A 230 24.59 -1.83 -22.73
C LEU A 230 25.65 -1.51 -23.80
N ILE A 231 25.68 -0.26 -24.30
CA ILE A 231 26.71 0.19 -25.24
C ILE A 231 28.09 0.05 -24.58
N GLN A 232 28.25 0.57 -23.36
CA GLN A 232 29.51 0.49 -22.61
C GLN A 232 29.94 -0.97 -22.37
N GLU A 233 29.02 -1.88 -22.03
CA GLU A 233 29.32 -3.32 -21.86
C GLU A 233 29.91 -3.94 -23.13
N SER A 234 29.34 -3.58 -24.28
CA SER A 234 29.79 -4.09 -25.57
C SER A 234 31.19 -3.57 -25.94
N GLU A 235 31.51 -2.34 -25.53
CA GLU A 235 32.83 -1.75 -25.74
C GLU A 235 33.87 -2.42 -24.84
N ILE A 236 33.60 -2.56 -23.54
CA ILE A 236 34.49 -3.25 -22.60
C ILE A 236 34.78 -4.68 -23.08
N SER A 237 33.75 -5.39 -23.54
CA SER A 237 33.88 -6.77 -24.05
C SER A 237 34.79 -6.86 -25.29
N LYS A 238 34.83 -5.82 -26.14
CA LYS A 238 35.71 -5.78 -27.31
C LYS A 238 37.16 -5.52 -26.91
N PHE A 239 37.40 -4.65 -25.92
CA PHE A 239 38.75 -4.35 -25.46
C PHE A 239 39.38 -5.48 -24.62
N GLY A 240 38.57 -6.24 -23.87
CA GLY A 240 39.05 -7.39 -23.09
C GLY A 240 39.53 -8.60 -23.91
N ASN A 241 39.23 -8.66 -25.21
CA ASN A 241 39.61 -9.77 -26.10
C ASN A 241 40.91 -9.53 -26.89
N VAL A 242 41.60 -8.40 -26.67
CA VAL A 242 42.80 -8.01 -27.46
C VAL A 242 44.11 -8.55 -26.86
N ASP A 243 44.09 -9.13 -25.66
CA ASP A 243 45.28 -9.59 -24.94
C ASP A 243 45.77 -11.01 -25.32
N ASP A 244 45.30 -11.59 -26.44
CA ASP A 244 45.93 -12.78 -27.03
C ASP A 244 46.64 -12.39 -28.35
N PRO A 245 47.88 -11.83 -28.29
CA PRO A 245 48.64 -11.55 -29.48
C PRO A 245 49.10 -12.89 -30.08
N SER A 246 48.31 -13.41 -31.02
CA SER A 246 48.76 -14.40 -32.00
C SER A 246 50.04 -13.90 -32.64
N ALA A 247 51.18 -14.43 -32.20
CA ALA A 247 52.50 -14.16 -32.71
C ALA A 247 52.54 -14.47 -34.22
N ASN A 248 52.56 -13.43 -35.04
CA ASN A 248 52.96 -13.53 -36.44
C ASN A 248 54.46 -13.87 -36.48
N VAL A 249 54.78 -15.16 -36.44
CA VAL A 249 56.14 -15.66 -36.68
C VAL A 249 56.44 -15.48 -38.17
N ALA A 250 57.18 -14.41 -38.49
CA ALA A 250 57.72 -14.18 -39.81
C ALA A 250 58.68 -15.32 -40.19
N HIS A 251 58.25 -16.18 -41.12
CA HIS A 251 59.09 -17.21 -41.71
C HIS A 251 60.08 -16.57 -42.67
N ARG A 252 61.28 -16.23 -42.17
CA ARG A 252 62.37 -15.68 -42.98
C ARG A 252 62.94 -16.79 -43.87
N GLN A 253 62.61 -16.77 -45.16
CA GLN A 253 63.20 -17.64 -46.17
C GLN A 253 64.71 -17.38 -46.29
N ASN A 254 65.52 -18.38 -45.96
CA ASN A 254 66.95 -18.37 -46.23
C ASN A 254 67.18 -18.64 -47.73
N PHE A 255 67.51 -17.59 -48.48
CA PHE A 255 68.10 -17.72 -49.80
C PHE A 255 69.52 -18.30 -49.65
N LYS A 256 69.72 -19.52 -50.14
CA LYS A 256 71.06 -20.06 -50.43
C LYS A 256 71.52 -19.50 -51.77
N THR A 257 72.62 -18.74 -51.76
CA THR A 257 73.36 -18.34 -52.96
C THR A 257 74.10 -19.54 -53.55
N PRO A 258 74.19 -19.68 -54.88
CA PRO A 258 74.99 -20.72 -55.52
C PRO A 258 76.45 -20.26 -55.61
N ASN A 259 77.41 -21.18 -55.38
CA ASN A 259 78.80 -20.97 -55.75
C ASN A 259 79.31 -22.20 -56.51
N TYR A 260 79.69 -21.91 -57.76
CA TYR A 260 80.66 -22.55 -58.68
C TYR A 260 80.77 -24.07 -58.73
#